data_AF-A0A1E5JUA8-F1
#
_entry.id   AF-A0A1E5JUA8-F1
#
_cell.length_a   1.000
_cell.length_b   1.000
_cell.length_c   1.000
_cell.angle_alpha   90.00
_cell.angle_beta   90.00
_cell.angle_gamma   90.00
#
_symmetry.space_group_name_H-M   'P 1'
#
loop_
_entity.id
_entity.type
_entity.pdbx_description
1 polymer ?
#
loop_
_entity_poly.entity_id
_entity_poly.type
_entity_poly.pdbx_seq_one_letter_code
_entity_poly.pdbx_strand_id
1 'polypeptide(L)'
;MNLQTIKSLDGKVEYVLLPVATYNALRHQITEQLKHTQENEDYEIFNPADYVDNPVALARIHAGLTQEELATLMGVTQAYISKIENQEKVTPKMLTKVKQALSNCHD
;
A
#
# COMPACT_ATOMS: atom_id res chain seq x y z
N MET A 1 -16.93 15.87 -31.74
CA MET A 1 -15.48 16.07 -31.51
C MET A 1 -14.76 14.97 -32.26
N ASN A 2 -13.83 15.30 -33.16
CA ASN A 2 -13.05 14.29 -33.89
C ASN A 2 -11.80 13.99 -33.04
N LEU A 3 -11.69 12.74 -32.58
CA LEU A 3 -10.61 12.29 -31.72
C LEU A 3 -9.62 11.49 -32.54
N GLN A 4 -8.35 11.91 -32.54
CA GLN A 4 -7.31 11.15 -33.21
C GLN A 4 -7.01 9.88 -32.39
N THR A 5 -6.97 8.75 -33.07
CA THR A 5 -6.70 7.45 -32.45
C THR A 5 -5.41 6.85 -32.99
N ILE A 6 -4.73 6.09 -32.14
CA ILE A 6 -3.56 5.29 -32.48
C ILE A 6 -4.00 3.84 -32.39
N LYS A 7 -3.71 3.08 -33.44
CA LYS A 7 -4.08 1.67 -33.53
C LYS A 7 -2.92 0.77 -33.13
N SER A 8 -3.22 -0.34 -32.48
CA SER A 8 -2.31 -1.44 -32.21
C SER A 8 -1.92 -2.17 -33.51
N LEU A 9 -0.94 -3.09 -33.41
CA LEU A 9 -0.46 -3.89 -34.55
C LEU A 9 -1.56 -4.79 -35.17
N ASP A 10 -2.56 -5.19 -34.38
CA ASP A 10 -3.74 -5.94 -34.85
C ASP A 10 -4.86 -5.04 -35.40
N GLY A 11 -4.62 -3.72 -35.50
CA GLY A 11 -5.52 -2.75 -36.11
C GLY A 11 -6.65 -2.26 -35.20
N LYS A 12 -6.69 -2.68 -33.94
CA LYS A 12 -7.65 -2.17 -32.95
C LYS A 12 -7.24 -0.80 -32.46
N VAL A 13 -8.21 0.01 -32.02
CA VAL A 13 -7.90 1.30 -31.40
C VAL A 13 -7.33 1.05 -30.00
N GLU A 14 -6.08 1.47 -29.78
CA GLU A 14 -5.38 1.26 -28.53
C GLU A 14 -5.29 2.56 -27.71
N TYR A 15 -5.03 3.68 -28.37
CA TYR A 15 -4.94 4.98 -27.71
C TYR A 15 -5.80 6.05 -28.40
N VAL A 16 -6.20 7.05 -27.62
CA VAL A 16 -6.90 8.25 -28.08
C VAL A 16 -6.12 9.48 -27.62
N LEU A 17 -5.89 10.43 -28.54
CA LEU A 17 -5.25 11.70 -28.22
C LEU A 17 -6.29 12.71 -27.73
N LEU A 18 -6.08 13.19 -26.50
CA LEU A 18 -6.93 14.19 -25.86
C LEU A 18 -6.13 15.47 -25.60
N PRO A 19 -6.65 16.65 -25.98
CA PRO A 19 -6.09 17.91 -25.50
C PRO A 19 -6.05 17.94 -23.96
N VAL A 20 -4.96 18.47 -23.41
CA VAL A 20 -4.69 18.43 -21.96
C VAL A 20 -5.83 19.05 -21.14
N ALA A 21 -6.41 20.17 -21.61
CA ALA A 21 -7.54 20.81 -20.94
C ALA A 21 -8.76 19.88 -20.84
N THR A 22 -9.05 19.14 -21.93
CA THR A 22 -10.15 18.19 -21.97
C THR A 22 -9.89 16.97 -21.09
N TYR A 23 -8.65 16.46 -21.10
CA TYR A 23 -8.25 15.39 -20.21
C TYR A 23 -8.42 15.80 -18.74
N ASN A 24 -7.92 16.97 -18.35
CA ASN A 24 -8.02 17.45 -16.97
C ASN A 24 -9.48 17.64 -16.52
N ALA A 25 -10.33 18.16 -17.40
CA ALA A 25 -11.76 18.35 -17.12
C ALA A 25 -12.51 17.02 -16.94
N LEU A 26 -12.14 15.99 -17.70
CA LEU A 26 -12.83 14.69 -17.71
C LEU A 26 -12.13 13.62 -16.87
N ARG A 27 -10.93 13.88 -16.35
CA ARG A 27 -10.07 12.90 -15.68
C ARG A 27 -10.82 12.13 -14.59
N HIS A 28 -11.57 12.84 -13.75
CA HIS A 28 -12.31 12.19 -12.67
C HIS A 28 -13.35 11.20 -13.19
N GLN A 29 -14.14 11.59 -14.20
CA GLN A 29 -15.15 10.72 -14.82
C GLN A 29 -14.52 9.53 -15.54
N ILE A 30 -13.41 9.75 -16.25
CA ILE A 30 -12.62 8.70 -16.89
C ILE A 30 -12.15 7.69 -15.84
N THR A 31 -11.56 8.17 -14.74
CA THR A 31 -11.08 7.31 -13.64
C THR A 31 -12.22 6.52 -12.98
N GLU A 32 -13.37 7.13 -12.70
CA GLU A 32 -14.50 6.41 -12.10
C GLU A 32 -15.06 5.33 -13.04
N GLN A 33 -15.20 5.61 -14.34
CA GLN A 33 -15.64 4.58 -15.31
C GLN A 33 -14.61 3.46 -15.47
N LEU A 34 -13.32 3.79 -15.42
CA LEU A 34 -12.25 2.79 -15.44
C LEU A 34 -12.25 1.92 -14.19
N LYS A 35 -12.56 2.45 -13.00
CA LYS A 35 -12.71 1.62 -11.78
C LYS A 35 -13.77 0.53 -11.93
N HIS A 36 -14.87 0.84 -12.61
CA HIS A 36 -15.92 -0.15 -12.90
C HIS A 36 -15.54 -1.17 -13.99
N THR A 37 -14.53 -0.85 -14.81
CA THR A 37 -14.03 -1.73 -15.88
C THR A 37 -12.77 -2.51 -15.44
N GLN A 38 -12.08 -2.02 -14.40
CA GLN A 38 -10.89 -2.60 -13.79
C GLN A 38 -11.20 -3.47 -12.56
N GLU A 39 -12.21 -4.34 -12.65
CA GLU A 39 -12.04 -5.70 -12.10
C GLU A 39 -11.07 -6.46 -13.04
N ASN A 40 -9.89 -5.88 -13.27
CA ASN A 40 -8.80 -6.50 -14.01
C ASN A 40 -8.24 -7.58 -13.09
N GLU A 41 -8.39 -8.83 -13.52
CA GLU A 41 -8.00 -10.08 -12.85
C GLU A 41 -6.50 -10.19 -12.52
N ASP A 42 -5.68 -9.19 -12.89
CA ASP A 42 -4.21 -9.23 -12.79
C ASP A 42 -3.58 -8.27 -11.76
N TYR A 43 -4.34 -7.36 -11.12
CA TYR A 43 -3.79 -6.46 -10.09
C TYR A 43 -4.22 -6.89 -8.69
N GLU A 44 -3.40 -7.70 -8.03
CA GLU A 44 -3.59 -8.06 -6.63
C GLU A 44 -3.14 -6.92 -5.70
N ILE A 45 -4.02 -6.54 -4.77
CA ILE A 45 -3.68 -5.59 -3.71
C ILE A 45 -2.67 -6.27 -2.78
N PHE A 46 -1.45 -5.73 -2.70
CA PHE A 46 -0.44 -6.21 -1.76
C PHE A 46 -0.93 -6.01 -0.31
N ASN A 47 -1.27 -7.11 0.35
CA ASN A 47 -1.63 -7.14 1.76
C ASN A 47 -0.47 -7.77 2.56
N PRO A 48 0.25 -7.00 3.39
CA PRO A 48 1.36 -7.53 4.19
C PRO A 48 0.97 -8.72 5.09
N ALA A 49 -0.31 -8.83 5.48
CA ALA A 49 -0.80 -9.93 6.30
C ALA A 49 -0.70 -11.30 5.59
N ASP A 50 -0.57 -11.32 4.25
CA ASP A 50 -0.44 -12.56 3.48
C ASP A 50 0.99 -13.13 3.53
N TYR A 51 1.96 -12.34 3.99
CA TYR A 51 3.39 -12.69 4.00
C TYR A 51 4.05 -12.57 5.39
N VAL A 52 3.36 -12.00 6.37
CA VAL A 52 3.91 -11.67 7.69
C VAL A 52 3.04 -12.24 8.80
N ASP A 53 3.46 -13.36 9.36
CA ASP A 53 2.77 -14.02 10.47
C ASP A 53 2.94 -13.27 11.81
N ASN A 54 4.07 -12.57 11.98
CA ASN A 54 4.38 -11.94 13.24
C ASN A 54 3.54 -10.66 13.44
N PRO A 55 2.69 -10.59 14.47
CA PRO A 55 1.78 -9.47 14.64
C PRO A 55 2.49 -8.14 14.98
N VAL A 56 3.72 -8.18 15.48
CA VAL A 56 4.55 -6.98 15.74
C VAL A 56 5.09 -6.44 14.43
N ALA A 57 5.66 -7.31 13.59
CA ALA A 57 6.14 -6.93 12.27
C ALA A 57 4.99 -6.37 11.40
N LEU A 58 3.83 -7.03 11.44
CA LEU A 58 2.64 -6.58 10.72
C LEU A 58 2.18 -5.19 11.18
N ALA A 59 2.07 -4.96 12.50
CA ALA A 59 1.70 -3.66 13.04
C ALA A 59 2.70 -2.55 12.66
N ARG A 60 4.00 -2.86 12.67
CA ARG A 60 5.06 -1.94 12.26
C ARG A 60 4.96 -1.57 10.77
N ILE A 61 4.75 -2.57 9.90
CA ILE A 61 4.63 -2.36 8.45
C ILE A 61 3.39 -1.51 8.14
N HIS A 62 2.26 -1.76 8.80
CA HIS A 62 1.07 -0.93 8.65
C HIS A 62 1.28 0.52 9.12
N ALA A 63 2.14 0.72 10.13
CA ALA A 63 2.54 2.06 10.57
C ALA A 63 3.60 2.72 9.67
N GLY A 64 4.14 2.02 8.66
CA GLY A 64 5.15 2.54 7.75
C GLY A 64 6.53 2.73 8.37
N LEU A 65 6.83 2.06 9.50
CA LEU A 65 8.07 2.26 10.25
C LEU A 65 9.13 1.19 9.95
N THR A 66 10.38 1.57 10.04
CA THR A 66 11.54 0.68 10.11
C THR A 66 11.67 0.06 11.51
N GLN A 67 12.47 -1.02 11.63
CA GLN A 67 12.75 -1.62 12.94
C GLN A 67 13.49 -0.68 13.89
N GLU A 68 14.33 0.21 13.35
CA GLU A 68 15.09 1.20 14.13
C GLU A 68 14.19 2.31 14.68
N GLU A 69 13.24 2.79 13.88
CA GLU A 69 12.24 3.77 14.31
C GLU A 69 11.33 3.19 15.40
N LEU A 70 10.84 1.97 15.22
CA LEU A 70 10.06 1.28 16.26
C LEU A 70 10.89 1.08 17.54
N ALA A 71 12.17 0.70 17.40
CA ALA A 71 13.06 0.54 18.54
C ALA A 71 13.23 1.86 19.32
N THR A 72 13.39 2.97 18.61
CA THR A 72 13.50 4.31 19.16
C THR A 72 12.23 4.70 19.92
N LEU A 73 11.05 4.50 19.32
CA LEU A 73 9.75 4.76 19.97
C LEU A 73 9.55 3.93 21.24
N MET A 74 10.05 2.71 21.25
CA MET A 74 9.92 1.79 22.39
C MET A 74 11.05 1.91 23.43
N GLY A 75 12.09 2.71 23.16
CA GLY A 75 13.27 2.82 24.03
C GLY A 75 14.07 1.52 24.17
N VAL A 76 14.13 0.72 23.11
CA VAL A 76 14.84 -0.58 23.05
C VAL A 76 15.84 -0.61 21.90
N THR A 77 16.62 -1.68 21.79
CA THR A 77 17.57 -1.83 20.66
C THR A 77 16.87 -2.37 19.41
N GLN A 78 17.38 -2.02 18.22
CA GLN A 78 16.91 -2.59 16.96
C GLN A 78 17.03 -4.13 16.94
N ALA A 79 18.12 -4.67 17.52
CA ALA A 79 18.31 -6.11 17.66
C ALA A 79 17.21 -6.79 18.50
N TYR A 80 16.66 -6.09 19.50
CA TYR A 80 15.54 -6.60 20.30
C TYR A 80 14.25 -6.67 19.46
N ILE A 81 13.96 -5.65 18.66
CA ILE A 81 12.82 -5.65 17.73
C ILE A 81 12.97 -6.78 16.70
N SER A 82 14.14 -6.90 16.06
CA SER A 82 14.43 -7.99 15.13
C SER A 82 14.24 -9.37 15.77
N LYS A 83 14.69 -9.56 17.02
CA LYS A 83 14.49 -10.82 17.75
C LYS A 83 13.00 -11.11 18.01
N ILE A 84 12.17 -10.10 18.24
CA ILE A 84 10.74 -10.28 18.50
C ILE A 84 9.97 -10.58 17.20
N GLU A 85 10.34 -9.91 16.12
CA GLU A 85 9.72 -10.12 14.80
C GLU A 85 10.03 -11.51 14.22
N ASN A 86 11.16 -12.11 14.60
CA ASN A 86 11.56 -13.45 14.20
C ASN A 86 11.04 -14.58 15.13
N GLN A 87 10.32 -14.26 16.21
CA GLN A 87 9.73 -15.29 17.09
C GLN A 87 8.40 -15.80 16.52
N GLU A 88 8.17 -17.10 16.60
CA GLU A 88 6.89 -17.73 16.21
C GLU A 88 5.71 -17.25 17.07
N LYS A 89 5.95 -16.95 18.35
CA LYS A 89 4.91 -16.57 19.31
C LYS A 89 5.28 -15.27 19.99
N VAL A 90 4.46 -14.25 19.77
CA VAL A 90 4.53 -12.99 20.50
C VAL A 90 3.52 -13.02 21.63
N THR A 91 3.95 -12.63 22.84
CA THR A 91 3.03 -12.53 23.97
C THR A 91 2.03 -11.37 23.78
N PRO A 92 0.77 -11.50 24.21
CA PRO A 92 -0.23 -10.42 24.09
C PRO A 92 0.24 -9.12 24.74
N LYS A 93 0.94 -9.23 25.88
CA LYS A 93 1.52 -8.09 26.60
C LYS A 93 2.50 -7.29 25.74
N MET A 94 3.34 -7.97 24.95
CA MET A 94 4.29 -7.32 24.06
C MET A 94 3.56 -6.61 22.91
N LEU A 95 2.57 -7.27 22.31
CA LEU A 95 1.78 -6.67 21.24
C LEU A 95 1.04 -5.42 21.70
N THR A 96 0.47 -5.43 22.92
CA THR A 96 -0.18 -4.24 23.50
C THR A 96 0.80 -3.08 23.66
N LYS A 97 2.03 -3.34 24.13
CA LYS A 97 3.06 -2.30 24.25
C LYS A 97 3.45 -1.69 22.91
N VAL A 98 3.60 -2.53 21.88
CA VAL A 98 3.89 -2.07 20.51
C VAL A 98 2.75 -1.17 20.02
N LYS A 99 1.50 -1.62 20.14
CA LYS A 99 0.34 -0.83 19.75
C LYS A 99 0.27 0.53 20.46
N GLN A 100 0.54 0.56 21.77
CA GLN A 100 0.61 1.81 22.53
C GLN A 100 1.70 2.75 22.02
N ALA A 101 2.90 2.23 21.74
CA ALA A 101 4.00 3.03 21.19
C ALA A 101 3.65 3.63 19.82
N LEU A 102 2.96 2.86 18.97
CA LEU A 102 2.51 3.29 17.65
C LEU A 102 1.38 4.33 17.73
N SER A 103 0.42 4.18 18.65
CA SER A 103 -0.67 5.15 18.83
C SER A 103 -0.17 6.53 19.26
N ASN A 104 0.90 6.60 20.06
CA ASN A 104 1.48 7.85 20.52
C ASN A 104 2.32 8.58 19.45
N CYS A 105 2.46 8.01 18.25
CA CYS A 105 3.21 8.61 17.13
C CYS A 105 2.32 9.47 16.20
N HIS A 106 0.99 9.47 16.42
CA HIS A 106 0.01 10.18 15.59
C HIS A 106 -0.54 11.48 16.21
N ASP A 107 0.04 11.98 17.31
CA ASP A 107 -0.25 13.30 17.90
C ASP A 107 0.82 14.33 17.54
#